data_AF-A0A535KJQ5-F1
#
_entry.id   AF-A0A535KJQ5-F1
#
_cell.length_a   1.000
_cell.length_b   1.000
_cell.length_c   1.000
_cell.angle_alpha   90.00
_cell.angle_beta   90.00
_cell.angle_gamma   90.00
#
_symmetry.space_group_name_H-M   'P 1'
#
loop_
_entity.id
_entity.type
_entity.pdbx_description
1 polymer ?
#
loop_
_entity_poly.entity_id
_entity_poly.type
_entity_poly.pdbx_seq_one_letter_code
_entity_poly.pdbx_strand_id
1 'polypeptide(L)'
;VYLVQDPEDIDALDLEGDRVAVTCQTTLSVWDTDDLIARVLARYPQAEVHNEICRATQERQEAAVEAAREVDLVIVVGSTRSSNSLRLVEVVKKLGHKPAYLVDRMEDLDLAWFKGATRVGVTSGASTPTQLTRRVIEYLEALEVPA
;
A
#
# COMPACT_ATOMS: atom_id res chain seq x y z
N VAL A 1 7.16 -17.25 19.03
CA VAL A 1 6.90 -16.18 18.03
C VAL A 1 6.16 -16.83 16.89
N TYR A 2 5.00 -16.32 16.55
CA TYR A 2 4.14 -16.84 15.48
C TYR A 2 4.01 -15.76 14.41
N LEU A 3 4.12 -16.15 13.15
CA LEU A 3 3.88 -15.26 12.03
C LEU A 3 2.38 -15.30 11.70
N VAL A 4 1.77 -14.13 11.56
CA VAL A 4 0.39 -13.95 11.12
C VAL A 4 0.45 -13.07 9.89
N GLN A 5 -0.02 -13.59 8.76
CA GLN A 5 -0.13 -12.87 7.50
C GLN A 5 -1.59 -12.64 7.15
N ASP A 6 -2.43 -13.63 7.41
CA ASP A 6 -3.82 -13.62 6.99
C ASP A 6 -4.77 -13.90 8.17
N PRO A 7 -6.06 -13.54 8.03
CA PRO A 7 -7.02 -13.72 9.11
C PRO A 7 -7.18 -15.19 9.56
N GLU A 8 -6.95 -16.16 8.68
CA GLU A 8 -6.98 -17.60 8.94
C GLU A 8 -5.85 -18.06 9.85
N ASP A 9 -4.67 -17.40 9.80
CA ASP A 9 -3.56 -17.72 10.69
C ASP A 9 -3.96 -17.48 12.15
N ILE A 10 -4.76 -16.44 12.41
CA ILE A 10 -5.27 -16.09 13.74
C ILE A 10 -6.23 -17.17 14.25
N ASP A 11 -7.05 -17.76 13.37
CA ASP A 11 -7.96 -18.84 13.75
C ASP A 11 -7.21 -20.11 14.13
N ALA A 12 -6.11 -20.38 13.43
CA ALA A 12 -5.23 -21.52 13.65
C ALA A 12 -4.27 -21.33 14.82
N LEU A 13 -4.09 -20.10 15.34
CA LEU A 13 -3.23 -19.85 16.49
C LEU A 13 -3.72 -20.63 17.72
N ASP A 14 -2.79 -21.35 18.32
CA ASP A 14 -2.92 -21.99 19.62
C ASP A 14 -1.77 -21.50 20.51
N LEU A 15 -2.07 -20.51 21.34
CA LEU A 15 -1.08 -19.86 22.22
C LEU A 15 -1.21 -20.40 23.63
N GLU A 16 -0.14 -20.99 24.15
CA GLU A 16 -0.05 -21.38 25.56
C GLU A 16 0.36 -20.18 26.44
N GLY A 17 -0.47 -19.83 27.42
CA GLY A 17 -0.17 -18.86 28.47
C GLY A 17 -0.89 -17.51 28.38
N ASP A 18 -0.82 -16.75 29.48
CA ASP A 18 -1.66 -15.56 29.68
C ASP A 18 -1.03 -14.26 29.17
N ARG A 19 0.22 -14.29 28.68
CA ARG A 19 0.95 -13.10 28.22
C ARG A 19 1.20 -13.18 26.72
N VAL A 20 0.45 -12.40 25.97
CA VAL A 20 0.55 -12.33 24.50
C VAL A 20 0.98 -10.91 24.14
N ALA A 21 1.96 -10.80 23.25
CA ALA A 21 2.38 -9.52 22.67
C ALA A 21 2.25 -9.61 21.14
N VAL A 22 1.68 -8.57 20.54
CA VAL A 22 1.50 -8.43 19.11
C VAL A 22 2.38 -7.29 18.62
N THR A 23 3.25 -7.57 17.66
CA THR A 23 4.02 -6.56 16.93
C THR A 23 3.84 -6.78 15.43
N CYS A 24 4.23 -5.80 14.62
CA CYS A 24 4.03 -5.81 13.18
C CYS A 24 5.25 -5.29 12.43
N GLN A 25 5.33 -5.55 11.13
CA GLN A 25 6.38 -5.00 10.29
C GLN A 25 6.09 -3.52 9.96
N THR A 26 7.14 -2.70 9.92
CA THR A 26 7.05 -1.23 9.82
C THR A 26 6.41 -0.70 8.53
N THR A 27 6.28 -1.55 7.50
CA THR A 27 5.88 -1.20 6.12
C THR A 27 4.58 -1.84 5.67
N LEU A 28 3.83 -2.46 6.59
CA LEU A 28 2.53 -3.06 6.32
C LEU A 28 1.45 -2.00 6.06
N SER A 29 0.28 -2.45 5.65
CA SER A 29 -0.92 -1.61 5.66
C SER A 29 -1.15 -1.04 7.04
N VAL A 30 -1.63 0.18 7.14
CA VAL A 30 -2.30 0.61 8.37
C VAL A 30 -3.59 -0.19 8.56
N TRP A 31 -4.51 -0.09 7.60
CA TRP A 31 -5.86 -0.69 7.73
C TRP A 31 -5.87 -2.22 7.86
N ASP A 32 -5.19 -2.99 7.01
CA ASP A 32 -5.20 -4.45 7.15
C ASP A 32 -4.53 -4.92 8.46
N THR A 33 -3.50 -4.20 8.92
CA THR A 33 -2.87 -4.53 10.21
C THR A 33 -3.81 -4.24 11.36
N ASP A 34 -4.55 -3.13 11.32
CA ASP A 34 -5.57 -2.82 12.31
C ASP A 34 -6.71 -3.85 12.31
N ASP A 35 -7.15 -4.31 11.14
CA ASP A 35 -8.15 -5.39 11.00
C ASP A 35 -7.65 -6.70 11.65
N LEU A 36 -6.40 -7.08 11.41
CA LEU A 36 -5.79 -8.27 12.00
C LEU A 36 -5.60 -8.12 13.51
N ILE A 37 -5.11 -6.96 13.98
CA ILE A 37 -4.96 -6.66 15.41
C ILE A 37 -6.31 -6.75 16.13
N ALA A 38 -7.38 -6.19 15.54
CA ALA A 38 -8.72 -6.26 16.11
C ALA A 38 -9.19 -7.72 16.24
N ARG A 39 -8.91 -8.57 15.24
CA ARG A 39 -9.22 -9.99 15.29
C ARG A 39 -8.38 -10.73 16.35
N VAL A 40 -7.10 -10.40 16.49
CA VAL A 40 -6.25 -10.96 17.55
C VAL A 40 -6.79 -10.56 18.93
N LEU A 41 -7.16 -9.30 19.15
CA LEU A 41 -7.73 -8.83 20.42
C LEU A 41 -9.09 -9.45 20.72
N ALA A 42 -9.88 -9.79 19.69
CA ALA A 42 -11.14 -10.52 19.90
C ALA A 42 -10.91 -11.96 20.39
N ARG A 43 -9.84 -12.63 19.95
CA ARG A 43 -9.49 -14.01 20.35
C ARG A 43 -8.65 -14.05 21.64
N TYR A 44 -7.76 -13.09 21.80
CA TYR A 44 -6.83 -12.95 22.92
C TYR A 44 -6.97 -11.55 23.54
N PRO A 45 -8.03 -11.27 24.32
CA PRO A 45 -8.29 -9.94 24.88
C PRO A 45 -7.19 -9.40 25.81
N GLN A 46 -6.34 -10.30 26.33
CA GLN A 46 -5.20 -9.99 27.18
C GLN A 46 -3.93 -9.58 26.41
N ALA A 47 -3.96 -9.60 25.07
CA ALA A 47 -2.80 -9.30 24.26
C ALA A 47 -2.40 -7.80 24.35
N GLU A 48 -1.12 -7.54 24.51
CA GLU A 48 -0.54 -6.20 24.42
C GLU A 48 -0.12 -5.91 22.98
N VAL A 49 -0.52 -4.75 22.45
CA VAL A 49 -0.26 -4.37 21.05
C VAL A 49 0.84 -3.32 20.98
N HIS A 50 1.89 -3.63 20.23
CA HIS A 50 2.98 -2.73 19.89
C HIS A 50 2.96 -2.49 18.37
N ASN A 51 2.25 -1.45 17.93
CA ASN A 51 2.20 -1.11 16.52
C ASN A 51 3.52 -0.41 16.10
N GLU A 52 4.32 -1.10 15.29
CA GLU A 52 5.61 -0.63 14.81
C GLU A 52 5.54 -0.01 13.40
N ILE A 53 4.35 0.16 12.81
CA ILE A 53 4.23 0.85 11.52
C ILE A 53 4.78 2.27 11.63
N CYS A 54 5.80 2.57 10.83
CA CYS A 54 6.45 3.86 10.88
C CYS A 54 5.51 4.97 10.39
N ARG A 55 5.54 6.14 11.04
CA ARG A 55 4.77 7.32 10.63
C ARG A 55 4.94 7.66 9.15
N ALA A 56 6.15 7.50 8.62
CA ALA A 56 6.46 7.74 7.21
C ALA A 56 5.69 6.82 6.25
N THR A 57 5.36 5.59 6.67
CA THR A 57 4.51 4.66 5.91
C THR A 57 3.04 5.09 6.00
N GLN A 58 2.57 5.45 7.19
CA GLN A 58 1.19 5.92 7.41
C GLN A 58 0.88 7.16 6.56
N GLU A 59 1.70 8.21 6.69
CA GLU A 59 1.53 9.47 5.95
C GLU A 59 1.48 9.26 4.43
N ARG A 60 2.29 8.33 3.90
CA ARG A 60 2.30 8.03 2.46
C ARG A 60 1.05 7.29 2.00
N GLN A 61 0.57 6.32 2.80
CA GLN A 61 -0.63 5.58 2.44
C GLN A 61 -1.86 6.50 2.52
N GLU A 62 -1.97 7.32 3.56
CA GLU A 62 -3.03 8.33 3.70
C GLU A 62 -3.01 9.33 2.54
N ALA A 63 -1.84 9.89 2.20
CA ALA A 63 -1.70 10.81 1.09
C ALA A 63 -2.08 10.16 -0.25
N ALA A 64 -1.72 8.89 -0.46
CA ALA A 64 -2.08 8.16 -1.68
C ALA A 64 -3.59 7.91 -1.78
N VAL A 65 -4.24 7.55 -0.67
CA VAL A 65 -5.70 7.35 -0.62
C VAL A 65 -6.45 8.66 -0.82
N GLU A 66 -5.99 9.76 -0.22
CA GLU A 66 -6.62 11.07 -0.40
C GLU A 66 -6.44 11.56 -1.85
N ALA A 67 -5.23 11.48 -2.39
CA ALA A 67 -4.96 11.87 -3.77
C ALA A 67 -5.76 11.04 -4.79
N ALA A 68 -6.02 9.76 -4.48
CA ALA A 68 -6.84 8.89 -5.33
C ALA A 68 -8.25 9.46 -5.57
N ARG A 69 -8.82 10.23 -4.63
CA ARG A 69 -10.18 10.78 -4.78
C ARG A 69 -10.32 11.77 -5.93
N GLU A 70 -9.23 12.44 -6.30
CA GLU A 70 -9.22 13.50 -7.31
C GLU A 70 -8.75 13.04 -8.70
N VAL A 71 -8.39 11.77 -8.85
CA VAL A 71 -7.80 11.24 -10.08
C VAL A 71 -8.57 10.04 -10.60
N ASP A 72 -8.37 9.71 -11.87
CA ASP A 72 -9.02 8.58 -12.52
C ASP A 72 -8.25 7.28 -12.28
N LEU A 73 -6.92 7.37 -12.15
CA LEU A 73 -6.04 6.27 -11.79
C LEU A 73 -4.77 6.77 -11.10
N VAL A 74 -4.07 5.87 -10.43
CA VAL A 74 -2.79 6.14 -9.75
C VAL A 74 -1.67 5.27 -10.31
N ILE A 75 -0.54 5.89 -10.66
CA ILE A 75 0.71 5.21 -10.94
C ILE A 75 1.59 5.25 -9.69
N VAL A 76 2.01 4.09 -9.22
CA VAL A 76 2.95 3.94 -8.12
C VAL A 76 4.30 3.55 -8.69
N VAL A 77 5.30 4.42 -8.53
CA VAL A 77 6.66 4.15 -9.01
C VAL A 77 7.45 3.40 -7.94
N GLY A 78 7.88 2.19 -8.25
CA GLY A 78 8.69 1.36 -7.36
C GLY A 78 8.81 -0.09 -7.83
N SER A 79 9.68 -0.83 -7.15
CA SER A 79 9.96 -2.23 -7.50
C SER A 79 8.90 -3.18 -6.96
N THR A 80 8.64 -4.26 -7.69
CA THR A 80 7.80 -5.40 -7.26
C THR A 80 8.32 -6.09 -5.99
N ARG A 81 9.59 -5.86 -5.62
CA ARG A 81 10.20 -6.36 -4.38
C ARG A 81 9.96 -5.44 -3.17
N SER A 82 9.36 -4.27 -3.36
CA SER A 82 9.17 -3.27 -2.31
C SER A 82 7.79 -3.42 -1.67
N SER A 83 7.75 -3.94 -0.43
CA SER A 83 6.52 -4.05 0.38
C SER A 83 5.77 -2.73 0.45
N ASN A 84 6.47 -1.62 0.70
CA ASN A 84 5.85 -0.29 0.76
C ASN A 84 5.21 0.11 -0.58
N SER A 85 5.84 -0.22 -1.72
CA SER A 85 5.32 0.16 -3.04
C SER A 85 4.09 -0.68 -3.41
N LEU A 86 4.13 -1.98 -3.13
CA LEU A 86 2.98 -2.88 -3.29
C LEU A 86 1.81 -2.41 -2.40
N ARG A 87 2.10 -2.08 -1.14
CA ARG A 87 1.08 -1.63 -0.20
C ARG A 87 0.39 -0.35 -0.64
N LEU A 88 1.12 0.60 -1.26
CA LEU A 88 0.52 1.79 -1.85
C LEU A 88 -0.50 1.47 -2.96
N VAL A 89 -0.21 0.49 -3.81
CA VAL A 89 -1.16 0.04 -4.85
C VAL A 89 -2.39 -0.58 -4.21
N GLU A 90 -2.20 -1.44 -3.22
CA GLU A 90 -3.28 -2.13 -2.51
C GLU A 90 -4.22 -1.15 -1.79
N VAL A 91 -3.68 -0.19 -1.04
CA VAL A 91 -4.50 0.80 -0.30
C VAL A 91 -5.26 1.73 -1.26
N VAL A 92 -4.66 2.14 -2.38
CA VAL A 92 -5.39 2.94 -3.38
C VAL A 92 -6.54 2.16 -3.99
N LYS A 93 -6.34 0.87 -4.31
CA LYS A 93 -7.41 0.02 -4.84
C LYS A 93 -8.52 -0.22 -3.81
N LYS A 94 -8.13 -0.60 -2.59
CA LYS A 94 -9.04 -1.01 -1.51
C LYS A 94 -9.83 0.17 -0.93
N LEU A 95 -9.15 1.29 -0.69
CA LEU A 95 -9.72 2.43 0.05
C LEU A 95 -9.94 3.66 -0.82
N GLY A 96 -9.04 3.91 -1.79
CA GLY A 96 -9.20 4.99 -2.76
C GLY A 96 -10.22 4.67 -3.86
N HIS A 97 -10.55 3.38 -4.04
CA HIS A 97 -11.45 2.88 -5.09
C HIS A 97 -11.06 3.34 -6.50
N LYS A 98 -9.76 3.43 -6.76
CA LYS A 98 -9.21 3.76 -8.09
C LYS A 98 -8.34 2.64 -8.64
N PRO A 99 -8.27 2.49 -9.97
CA PRO A 99 -7.21 1.72 -10.61
C PRO A 99 -5.85 2.22 -10.14
N ALA A 100 -4.98 1.30 -9.76
CA ALA A 100 -3.60 1.61 -9.39
C ALA A 100 -2.63 0.58 -9.98
N TYR A 101 -1.51 1.06 -10.50
CA TYR A 101 -0.53 0.23 -11.20
C TYR A 101 0.87 0.49 -10.64
N LEU A 102 1.62 -0.58 -10.41
CA LEU A 102 3.02 -0.51 -10.03
C LEU A 102 3.88 -0.50 -11.28
N VAL A 103 4.79 0.47 -11.38
CA VAL A 103 5.78 0.54 -12.46
C VAL A 103 7.17 0.74 -11.85
N ASP A 104 8.14 -0.07 -12.29
CA ASP A 104 9.55 0.11 -11.89
C ASP A 104 10.23 1.08 -12.86
N ARG A 105 9.81 1.05 -14.14
CA ARG A 105 10.35 1.87 -15.22
C ARG A 105 9.27 2.42 -16.15
N MET A 106 9.65 3.37 -16.99
CA MET A 106 8.74 4.00 -17.96
C MET A 106 8.20 2.98 -18.97
N GLU A 107 8.97 1.95 -19.30
CA GLU A 107 8.56 0.91 -20.24
C GLU A 107 7.48 -0.03 -19.69
N ASP A 108 7.23 -0.01 -18.37
CA ASP A 108 6.18 -0.80 -17.72
C ASP A 108 4.79 -0.13 -17.84
N LEU A 109 4.74 1.12 -18.34
CA LEU A 109 3.49 1.85 -18.54
C LEU A 109 2.72 1.28 -19.72
N ASP A 110 1.51 0.79 -19.46
CA ASP A 110 0.58 0.39 -20.51
C ASP A 110 -0.33 1.57 -20.89
N LEU A 111 -0.23 2.00 -22.15
CA LEU A 111 -1.02 3.12 -22.68
C LEU A 111 -2.53 2.87 -22.60
N ALA A 112 -2.96 1.61 -22.58
CA ALA A 112 -4.37 1.26 -22.45
C ALA A 112 -4.98 1.73 -21.12
N TRP A 113 -4.17 1.86 -20.05
CA TRP A 113 -4.65 2.33 -18.75
C TRP A 113 -5.15 3.77 -18.77
N PHE A 114 -4.58 4.60 -19.66
CA PHE A 114 -4.87 6.03 -19.72
C PHE A 114 -6.04 6.38 -20.64
N LYS A 115 -6.62 5.40 -21.35
CA LYS A 115 -7.73 5.65 -22.26
C LYS A 115 -8.94 6.19 -21.50
N GLY A 116 -9.33 7.43 -21.82
CA GLY A 116 -10.43 8.14 -21.15
C GLY A 116 -10.11 8.70 -19.77
N ALA A 117 -8.87 8.57 -19.29
CA ALA A 117 -8.42 9.20 -18.06
C ALA A 117 -8.07 10.67 -18.33
N THR A 118 -8.52 11.56 -17.45
CA THR A 118 -8.28 13.01 -17.52
C THR A 118 -7.27 13.48 -16.47
N ARG A 119 -7.23 12.81 -15.32
CA ARG A 119 -6.31 13.11 -14.22
C ARG A 119 -5.62 11.82 -13.77
N VAL A 120 -4.30 11.81 -13.80
CA VAL A 120 -3.46 10.70 -13.34
C VAL A 120 -2.71 11.12 -12.08
N GLY A 121 -2.86 10.37 -11.00
CA GLY A 121 -2.04 10.54 -9.81
C GLY A 121 -0.72 9.80 -9.96
N VAL A 122 0.39 10.40 -9.55
CA VAL A 122 1.70 9.72 -9.49
C VAL A 122 2.23 9.78 -8.08
N THR A 123 2.58 8.62 -7.53
CA THR A 123 3.24 8.49 -6.22
C THR A 123 4.40 7.51 -6.33
N SER A 124 5.16 7.32 -5.27
CA SER A 124 6.31 6.42 -5.28
C SER A 124 6.61 5.83 -3.91
N GLY A 125 7.16 4.63 -3.90
CA GLY A 125 7.62 3.98 -2.67
C GLY A 125 8.75 4.75 -1.99
N ALA A 126 8.92 4.57 -0.68
CA ALA A 126 9.97 5.24 0.10
C ALA A 126 11.39 4.95 -0.41
N SER A 127 11.61 3.79 -1.04
CA SER A 127 12.89 3.37 -1.62
C SER A 127 13.11 3.85 -3.06
N THR A 128 12.13 4.52 -3.67
CA THR A 128 12.21 4.96 -5.07
C THR A 128 12.89 6.33 -5.14
N PRO A 129 13.99 6.47 -5.91
CA PRO A 129 14.63 7.78 -6.14
C PRO A 129 13.67 8.78 -6.80
N THR A 130 13.65 10.02 -6.32
CA THR A 130 12.79 11.09 -6.85
C THR A 130 12.92 11.30 -8.37
N GLN A 131 14.10 11.05 -8.92
CA GLN A 131 14.36 11.19 -10.36
C GLN A 131 13.57 10.19 -11.20
N LEU A 132 13.32 8.97 -10.70
CA LEU A 132 12.50 7.99 -11.41
C LEU A 132 11.05 8.45 -11.45
N THR A 133 10.52 8.92 -10.32
CA THR A 133 9.16 9.48 -10.25
C THR A 133 9.00 10.67 -11.18
N ARG A 134 9.98 11.58 -11.24
CA ARG A 134 9.96 12.72 -12.18
C ARG A 134 9.95 12.30 -13.64
N ARG A 135 10.76 11.32 -14.02
CA ARG A 135 10.78 10.81 -15.40
C ARG A 135 9.43 10.22 -15.81
N VAL A 136 8.75 9.52 -14.90
CA VAL A 136 7.39 9.03 -15.15
C VAL A 136 6.42 10.20 -15.36
N ILE A 137 6.50 11.25 -14.53
CA ILE A 137 5.67 12.45 -14.69
C ILE A 137 5.94 13.12 -16.04
N GLU A 138 7.21 13.38 -16.36
CA GLU A 138 7.63 14.01 -17.63
C GLU A 138 7.14 13.20 -18.84
N TYR A 139 7.21 11.87 -18.76
CA TYR A 139 6.69 10.98 -19.81
C TYR A 139 5.17 11.11 -19.95
N LEU A 140 4.43 11.08 -18.83
CA LEU A 140 2.97 11.22 -18.84
C LEU A 140 2.51 12.60 -19.36
N GLU A 141 3.24 13.68 -19.05
CA GLU A 141 2.95 15.03 -19.55
C GLU A 141 3.19 15.16 -21.06
N ALA A 142 4.13 14.39 -21.61
CA ALA A 142 4.44 14.36 -23.04
C ALA A 142 3.58 13.37 -23.84
N LEU A 143 2.76 12.53 -23.18
CA LEU A 143 1.91 11.56 -23.84
C LEU A 143 0.73 12.24 -24.54
N GLU A 144 0.68 12.11 -25.87
CA GLU A 144 -0.55 12.31 -26.62
C GLU A 144 -1.42 11.06 -26.46
N VAL A 145 -2.34 11.09 -25.49
CA VAL A 145 -3.29 9.99 -25.30
C VAL A 145 -4.28 10.00 -26.47
N PRO A 146 -4.36 8.92 -27.28
CA PRO A 146 -5.35 8.84 -28.35
C PRO A 146 -6.76 8.92 -27.75
N ALA A 147 -7.62 9.74 -28.37
CA ALA A 147 -9.02 9.90 -27.99
C ALA A 147 -9.80 8.57 -27.92
#